data_AF-A0A927VZX2-F1
#
_entry.id   AF-A0A927VZX2-F1
#
_cell.length_a   1.000
_cell.length_b   1.000
_cell.length_c   1.000
_cell.angle_alpha   90.00
_cell.angle_beta   90.00
_cell.angle_gamma   90.00
#
_symmetry.space_group_name_H-M   'P 1'
#
loop_
_entity.id
_entity.type
_entity.pdbx_description
1 polymer ?
#
loop_
_entity_poly.entity_id
_entity_poly.type
_entity_poly.pdbx_seq_one_letter_code
_entity_poly.pdbx_strand_id
1 'polypeptide(L)'
;MEYILGALAGIIYGGLVGFFKYFFLWKKLLKNDDTVTMKTVSVRLMASYAVNFITLIITYFVRNMIPFDFMAFAIATALALSLAGKVFSVQKVLQKTEI
;
A
#
# COMPACT_ATOMS: atom_id res chain seq x y z
N MET A 1 -18.32 0.41 18.58
CA MET A 1 -18.57 -0.09 17.22
C MET A 1 -17.94 0.80 16.16
N GLU A 2 -18.06 2.12 16.27
CA GLU A 2 -17.50 3.07 15.29
C GLU A 2 -15.98 2.95 15.10
N TYR A 3 -15.20 2.69 16.15
CA TYR A 3 -13.75 2.41 16.02
C TYR A 3 -13.43 1.16 15.22
N ILE A 4 -14.24 0.10 15.37
CA ILE A 4 -14.05 -1.17 14.65
C ILE A 4 -14.39 -0.98 13.17
N LEU A 5 -15.48 -0.26 12.88
CA LEU A 5 -15.90 0.06 11.52
C LEU A 5 -14.88 0.98 10.83
N GLY A 6 -14.40 2.01 11.54
CA GLY A 6 -13.32 2.88 11.06
C GLY A 6 -12.05 2.10 10.74
N ALA A 7 -11.62 1.21 11.63
CA ALA A 7 -10.46 0.36 11.41
C ALA A 7 -10.64 -0.59 10.20
N LEU A 8 -11.79 -1.27 10.10
CA LEU A 8 -12.07 -2.17 8.97
C LEU A 8 -12.10 -1.41 7.64
N ALA A 9 -12.78 -0.26 7.59
CA ALA A 9 -12.81 0.59 6.41
C ALA A 9 -11.40 1.07 6.03
N GLY A 10 -10.57 1.41 7.03
CA GLY A 10 -9.19 1.83 6.81
C GLY A 10 -8.30 0.70 6.28
N ILE A 11 -8.46 -0.53 6.79
CA ILE A 11 -7.76 -1.71 6.27
C ILE A 11 -8.14 -1.95 4.80
N ILE A 12 -9.44 -1.92 4.47
CA ILE A 12 -9.93 -2.16 3.11
C ILE A 12 -9.39 -1.08 2.17
N TYR A 13 -9.52 0.19 2.56
CA TYR A 13 -9.06 1.32 1.76
C TYR A 13 -7.53 1.31 1.55
N GLY A 14 -6.75 1.22 2.64
CA GLY A 14 -5.30 1.16 2.56
C GLY A 14 -4.79 -0.09 1.84
N GLY A 15 -5.49 -1.21 1.98
CA GLY A 15 -5.21 -2.45 1.26
C GLY A 15 -5.42 -2.33 -0.25
N LEU A 16 -6.55 -1.74 -0.67
CA LEU A 16 -6.85 -1.48 -2.09
C LEU A 16 -5.80 -0.57 -2.72
N VAL A 17 -5.47 0.54 -2.07
CA VAL A 17 -4.45 1.46 -2.56
C VAL A 17 -3.08 0.78 -2.62
N GLY A 18 -2.73 0.01 -1.59
CA GLY A 18 -1.51 -0.80 -1.56
C GLY A 18 -1.45 -1.80 -2.72
N PHE A 19 -2.56 -2.45 -3.05
CA PHE A 19 -2.69 -3.38 -4.18
C PHE A 19 -2.49 -2.68 -5.53
N PHE A 20 -3.17 -1.54 -5.75
CA PHE A 20 -2.99 -0.77 -7.00
C PHE A 20 -1.55 -0.28 -7.15
N LYS A 21 -0.95 0.22 -6.06
CA LYS A 21 0.46 0.62 -6.03
C LYS A 21 1.37 -0.53 -6.47
N TYR A 22 1.14 -1.74 -5.97
CA TYR A 22 1.88 -2.92 -6.38
C TYR A 22 1.67 -3.25 -7.88
N PHE A 23 0.43 -3.27 -8.33
CA PHE A 23 0.11 -3.60 -9.71
C PHE A 23 0.76 -2.63 -10.72
N PHE A 24 0.73 -1.32 -10.44
CA PHE A 24 1.32 -0.31 -11.31
C PHE A 24 2.85 -0.22 -11.18
N LEU A 25 3.38 -0.20 -9.95
CA LEU A 25 4.80 0.06 -9.71
C LEU A 25 5.66 -1.20 -9.66
N TRP A 26 5.13 -2.40 -9.49
CA TRP A 26 5.96 -3.59 -9.27
C TRP A 26 5.71 -4.69 -10.30
N LYS A 27 4.47 -4.94 -10.74
CA LYS A 27 4.14 -6.01 -11.70
C LYS A 27 5.06 -6.05 -12.94
N LYS A 28 5.38 -4.88 -13.51
CA LYS A 28 6.23 -4.77 -14.71
C LYS A 28 7.71 -5.04 -14.44
N LEU A 29 8.21 -4.67 -13.26
CA LEU A 29 9.59 -4.94 -12.83
C LEU A 29 9.76 -6.43 -12.51
N LEU A 30 8.76 -7.03 -11.87
CA LEU A 30 8.86 -8.42 -11.43
C LEU A 30 8.77 -9.42 -12.58
N LYS A 31 8.21 -9.00 -13.73
CA LYS A 31 8.05 -9.83 -14.94
C LYS A 31 9.25 -9.77 -15.90
N ASN A 32 10.15 -8.80 -15.76
CA ASN A 32 11.34 -8.65 -16.60
C ASN A 32 12.59 -8.65 -15.71
N ASP A 33 13.23 -9.81 -15.56
CA ASP A 33 14.41 -9.97 -14.70
C ASP A 33 15.66 -9.23 -15.25
N ASP A 34 15.71 -8.94 -16.55
CA ASP A 34 16.93 -8.46 -17.22
C ASP A 34 17.29 -6.98 -16.96
N THR A 35 16.48 -6.22 -16.20
CA THR A 35 16.68 -4.75 -16.01
C THR A 35 16.55 -4.26 -14.57
N VAL A 36 16.68 -5.15 -13.59
CA VAL A 36 16.60 -4.78 -12.16
C VAL A 36 17.89 -4.10 -11.71
N THR A 37 18.09 -2.86 -12.13
CA THR A 37 19.15 -1.98 -11.63
C THR A 37 18.73 -1.36 -10.29
N MET A 38 19.66 -1.20 -9.35
CA MET A 38 19.42 -0.53 -8.06
C MET A 38 18.74 0.84 -8.22
N LYS A 39 19.07 1.59 -9.27
CA LYS A 39 18.43 2.88 -9.62
C LYS A 39 16.91 2.73 -9.86
N THR A 40 16.50 1.69 -10.58
CA THR A 40 15.09 1.41 -10.90
C THR A 40 14.30 1.03 -9.64
N VAL A 41 14.92 0.28 -8.74
CA VAL A 41 14.34 -0.09 -7.44
C VAL A 41 14.15 1.15 -6.56
N SER A 42 15.19 1.99 -6.43
CA SER A 42 15.14 3.21 -5.62
C SER A 42 14.07 4.20 -6.09
N VAL A 43 13.94 4.41 -7.41
CA VAL A 43 12.90 5.29 -7.98
C VAL A 43 11.49 4.77 -7.67
N ARG A 44 11.28 3.44 -7.78
CA ARG A 44 9.97 2.83 -7.47
C ARG A 44 9.66 2.85 -5.97
N LEU A 45 10.68 2.73 -5.11
CA LEU A 45 10.51 2.91 -3.65
C LEU A 45 10.10 4.35 -3.32
N MET A 46 10.77 5.35 -3.89
CA MET A 46 10.37 6.76 -3.74
C MET A 46 8.94 7.00 -4.22
N ALA A 47 8.58 6.48 -5.41
CA ALA A 47 7.22 6.57 -5.92
C ALA A 47 6.21 5.89 -4.98
N SER A 48 6.57 4.75 -4.39
CA SER A 48 5.73 4.06 -3.41
C SER A 48 5.49 4.89 -2.14
N TYR A 49 6.53 5.56 -1.61
CA TYR A 49 6.37 6.48 -0.48
C TYR A 49 5.54 7.70 -0.83
N ALA A 50 5.72 8.26 -2.03
CA ALA A 50 4.90 9.37 -2.52
C ALA A 50 3.42 8.98 -2.59
N VAL A 51 3.10 7.79 -3.13
CA VAL A 51 1.73 7.27 -3.13
C VAL A 51 1.19 7.15 -1.72
N ASN A 52 1.93 6.53 -0.79
CA ASN A 52 1.49 6.41 0.61
C ASN A 52 1.18 7.79 1.24
N PHE A 53 2.06 8.76 1.02
CA PHE A 53 1.89 10.12 1.54
C PHE A 53 0.66 10.81 0.94
N ILE A 54 0.49 10.74 -0.39
CA ILE A 54 -0.69 11.27 -1.09
C ILE A 54 -1.97 10.60 -0.56
N THR A 55 -1.97 9.30 -0.33
CA THR A 55 -3.14 8.58 0.20
C THR A 55 -3.53 9.06 1.59
N LEU A 56 -2.55 9.30 2.48
CA LEU A 56 -2.82 9.86 3.80
C LEU A 56 -3.31 11.31 3.73
N ILE A 57 -2.79 12.10 2.80
CA ILE A 57 -3.31 13.46 2.53
C ILE A 57 -4.76 13.40 2.07
N ILE A 58 -5.08 12.55 1.09
CA ILE A 58 -6.46 12.37 0.60
C ILE A 58 -7.37 11.95 1.74
N THR A 59 -6.91 10.98 2.56
CA THR A 59 -7.61 10.53 3.77
C THR A 59 -7.94 11.70 4.69
N TYR A 60 -6.99 12.59 4.94
CA TYR A 60 -7.21 13.78 5.76
C TYR A 60 -8.22 14.76 5.16
N PHE A 61 -8.24 14.93 3.83
CA PHE A 61 -9.22 15.79 3.16
C PHE A 61 -10.64 15.21 3.21
N VAL A 62 -10.80 13.90 3.09
CA VAL A 62 -12.11 13.23 3.16
C VAL A 62 -12.59 12.96 4.59
N ARG A 63 -11.85 13.41 5.62
CA ARG A 63 -12.14 13.09 7.04
C ARG A 63 -13.59 13.40 7.46
N ASN A 64 -14.17 14.48 6.93
CA ASN A 64 -15.54 14.89 7.28
C ASN A 64 -16.62 14.09 6.54
N MET A 65 -16.25 13.29 5.53
CA MET A 65 -17.16 12.43 4.78
C MET A 65 -17.26 11.03 5.36
N ILE A 66 -16.37 10.66 6.29
CA ILE A 66 -16.31 9.33 6.89
C ILE A 66 -17.29 9.29 8.07
N PRO A 67 -18.32 8.42 8.05
CA PRO A 67 -19.32 8.34 9.12
C PRO A 67 -18.86 7.52 10.34
N PHE A 68 -17.55 7.30 10.49
CA PHE A 68 -16.92 6.48 11.54
C PHE A 68 -15.68 7.20 12.09
N ASP A 69 -15.08 6.65 13.15
CA ASP A 69 -13.92 7.26 13.79
C ASP A 69 -12.73 7.42 12.82
N PHE A 70 -12.36 8.68 12.58
CA PHE A 70 -11.31 9.05 11.64
C PHE A 70 -9.92 8.57 12.09
N MET A 71 -9.64 8.57 13.39
CA MET A 71 -8.33 8.18 13.91
C MET A 71 -8.09 6.68 13.70
N ALA A 72 -9.08 5.84 14.01
CA ALA A 72 -9.05 4.42 13.73
C ALA A 72 -8.89 4.14 12.23
N PHE A 73 -9.62 4.87 11.38
CA PHE A 73 -9.49 4.77 9.92
C PHE A 73 -8.09 5.13 9.42
N ALA A 74 -7.53 6.25 9.88
CA ALA A 74 -6.23 6.74 9.45
C ALA A 74 -5.09 5.80 9.88
N ILE A 75 -5.12 5.33 11.14
CA ILE A 75 -4.13 4.39 11.67
C ILE A 75 -4.21 3.06 10.90
N ALA A 76 -5.41 2.51 10.72
CA ALA A 76 -5.61 1.28 9.98
C ALA A 76 -5.15 1.40 8.51
N THR A 77 -5.45 2.53 7.87
CA THR A 77 -5.00 2.83 6.49
C THR A 77 -3.48 2.86 6.40
N ALA A 78 -2.80 3.55 7.34
CA ALA A 78 -1.34 3.63 7.38
C ALA A 78 -0.70 2.25 7.59
N LEU A 79 -1.26 1.44 8.48
CA LEU A 79 -0.81 0.07 8.71
C LEU A 79 -0.97 -0.80 7.46
N ALA A 80 -2.14 -0.76 6.82
CA ALA A 80 -2.39 -1.52 5.60
C ALA A 80 -1.45 -1.10 4.44
N LEU A 81 -1.20 0.20 4.24
CA LEU A 81 -0.26 0.71 3.24
C LEU A 81 1.19 0.28 3.49
N SER A 82 1.60 0.22 4.77
CA SER A 82 2.93 -0.23 5.19
C SER A 82 3.10 -1.74 4.96
N LEU A 83 2.08 -2.53 5.33
CA LEU A 83 2.09 -3.98 5.17
C LEU A 83 2.02 -4.40 3.70
N ALA A 84 1.26 -3.70 2.87
CA ALA A 84 1.16 -4.00 1.44
C ALA A 84 2.55 -4.09 0.78
N GLY A 85 3.46 -3.15 1.06
CA GLY A 85 4.82 -3.19 0.50
C GLY A 85 5.63 -4.43 0.88
N LYS A 86 5.42 -4.96 2.09
CA LYS A 86 6.11 -6.15 2.61
C LYS A 86 5.50 -7.44 2.07
N VAL A 87 4.16 -7.56 2.11
CA VAL A 87 3.44 -8.78 1.69
C VAL A 87 3.75 -9.11 0.24
N PHE A 88 3.77 -8.12 -0.64
CA PHE A 88 4.04 -8.36 -2.07
C PHE A 88 5.50 -8.72 -2.36
N SER A 89 6.45 -8.17 -1.60
CA SER A 89 7.86 -8.55 -1.72
C SER A 89 8.07 -10.00 -1.26
N VAL A 90 7.42 -10.39 -0.16
CA VAL A 90 7.45 -11.75 0.37
C VAL A 90 6.75 -12.74 -0.57
N GLN A 91 5.63 -12.37 -1.20
CA GLN A 91 4.96 -13.22 -2.20
C GLN A 91 5.86 -13.55 -3.39
N LYS A 92 6.64 -12.58 -3.91
CA LYS A 92 7.58 -12.88 -5.00
C LYS A 92 8.72 -13.78 -4.54
N VAL A 93 9.25 -13.57 -3.32
CA VAL A 93 10.28 -14.47 -2.77
C VAL A 93 9.74 -15.89 -2.62
N LEU A 94 8.53 -16.06 -2.07
CA LEU A 94 7.89 -17.37 -1.95
C LEU A 94 7.65 -18.04 -3.31
N GLN A 95 7.15 -17.31 -4.31
CA GLN A 95 7.00 -17.83 -5.68
C GLN A 95 8.33 -18.22 -6.34
N LYS A 96 9.45 -17.61 -5.94
CA LYS A 96 10.78 -17.96 -6.45
C LYS A 96 11.39 -19.17 -5.73
N THR A 97 10.90 -19.49 -4.53
CA THR A 97 11.36 -20.61 -3.70
C THR A 97 10.50 -21.87 -3.89
N GLU A 98 9.30 -21.76 -4.46
CA GLU A 98 8.49 -22.91 -4.92
C GLU A 98 9.02 -23.53 -6.23
N ILE A 99 10.34 -23.76 -6.31
CA ILE A 99 10.98 -24.60 -7.34
C ILE A 99 11.16 -26.01 -6.78
#